data_AF-A0A1V5PH11-F1
#
_entry.id   AF-A0A1V5PH11-F1
#
_cell.length_a   1.000
_cell.length_b   1.000
_cell.length_c   1.000
_cell.angle_alpha   90.00
_cell.angle_beta   90.00
_cell.angle_gamma   90.00
#
_symmetry.space_group_name_H-M   'P 1'
#
loop_
_entity.id
_entity.type
_entity.pdbx_description
1 polymer ?
#
loop_
_entity_poly.entity_id
_entity_poly.type
_entity_poly.pdbx_seq_one_letter_code
_entity_poly.pdbx_strand_id
1 'polypeptide(L)'
;MEVGQHKTIEVSSNKAYGPHLDGLVATVSRSQFPDSVVPEKGKQIRVANQLGQTFVMTIIDVTDGSVTLDANHPLAGKDLIFEIDLVQIN
;
A
#
# COMPACT_ATOMS: atom_id res chain seq x y z
N MET A 1 4.85 11.09 -26.80
CA MET A 1 3.62 11.90 -26.79
C MET A 1 4.01 13.33 -27.11
N GLU A 2 3.10 14.12 -27.67
CA GLU A 2 3.30 15.55 -27.94
C GLU A 2 2.63 16.40 -26.86
N VAL A 3 3.16 17.59 -26.57
CA VAL A 3 2.56 18.48 -25.56
C VAL A 3 1.12 18.82 -25.97
N GLY A 4 0.19 18.67 -25.03
CA GLY A 4 -1.26 18.80 -25.25
C GLY A 4 -1.97 17.49 -25.63
N GLN A 5 -1.24 16.40 -25.85
CA GLN A 5 -1.83 15.11 -26.20
C GLN A 5 -2.43 14.41 -24.97
N HIS A 6 -3.64 13.90 -25.14
CA HIS A 6 -4.30 12.96 -24.23
C HIS A 6 -4.08 11.51 -24.68
N LYS A 7 -3.84 10.59 -23.74
CA LYS A 7 -3.75 9.16 -24.03
C LYS A 7 -4.17 8.31 -22.83
N THR A 8 -4.96 7.27 -23.09
CA THR A 8 -5.20 6.18 -22.13
C THR A 8 -4.16 5.08 -22.31
N ILE A 9 -3.54 4.64 -21.22
CA ILE A 9 -2.65 3.49 -21.21
C ILE A 9 -3.06 2.49 -20.13
N GLU A 10 -2.85 1.22 -20.42
CA GLU A 10 -2.99 0.13 -19.47
C GLU A 10 -1.60 -0.37 -19.07
N VAL A 11 -1.36 -0.47 -17.76
CA VAL A 11 -0.10 -0.91 -17.18
C VAL A 11 -0.40 -2.10 -16.28
N SER A 12 0.08 -3.27 -16.66
CA SER A 12 -0.07 -4.46 -15.82
C SER A 12 0.64 -4.29 -14.48
N SER A 13 0.13 -4.94 -13.44
CA SER A 13 0.67 -4.92 -12.07
C SER A 13 2.19 -5.13 -12.04
N ASN A 14 2.71 -6.11 -12.79
CA ASN A 14 4.15 -6.39 -12.90
C ASN A 14 5.01 -5.25 -13.46
N LYS A 15 4.40 -4.31 -14.20
CA LYS A 15 5.05 -3.10 -14.73
C LYS A 15 4.67 -1.83 -13.95
N ALA A 16 3.77 -1.95 -12.99
CA ALA A 16 3.32 -0.89 -12.09
C ALA A 16 3.93 -1.10 -10.69
N TYR A 17 3.12 -1.54 -9.71
CA TYR A 17 3.53 -1.68 -8.32
C TYR A 17 3.93 -3.12 -7.93
N GLY A 18 4.08 -4.00 -8.92
CA GLY A 18 4.41 -5.40 -8.74
C GLY A 18 3.22 -6.25 -8.28
N PRO A 19 3.44 -7.56 -8.10
CA PRO A 19 2.45 -8.44 -7.51
C PRO A 19 2.24 -8.11 -6.03
N HIS A 20 1.06 -8.42 -5.51
CA HIS A 20 0.85 -8.48 -4.06
C HIS A 20 1.58 -9.70 -3.51
N LEU A 21 2.34 -9.50 -2.43
CA LEU A 21 3.19 -10.51 -1.82
C LEU A 21 2.61 -10.93 -0.46
N ASP A 22 2.20 -12.19 -0.35
CA ASP A 22 1.68 -12.76 0.90
C ASP A 22 2.69 -12.66 2.06
N GLY A 23 3.98 -12.76 1.76
CA GLY A 23 5.06 -12.61 2.75
C GLY A 23 5.20 -11.21 3.34
N LEU A 24 4.49 -10.22 2.80
CA LEU A 24 4.40 -8.86 3.33
C LEU A 24 3.12 -8.60 4.14
N VAL A 25 2.30 -9.64 4.35
CA VAL A 25 1.15 -9.61 5.24
C VAL A 25 1.52 -10.26 6.56
N ALA A 26 1.30 -9.55 7.67
CA ALA A 26 1.62 -10.00 9.01
C ALA A 26 0.40 -9.90 9.93
N THR A 27 0.11 -10.96 10.67
CA THR A 27 -0.90 -10.92 11.74
C THR A 27 -0.19 -10.74 13.08
N VAL A 28 -0.62 -9.73 13.83
CA VAL A 28 -0.06 -9.38 15.13
C VAL A 28 -1.16 -9.41 16.19
N SER A 29 -0.77 -9.66 17.45
CA SER A 29 -1.73 -9.62 18.56
C SER A 29 -2.19 -8.18 18.81
N ARG A 30 -3.48 -7.97 19.08
CA ARG A 30 -4.02 -6.66 19.46
C ARG A 30 -3.29 -6.07 20.68
N SER A 31 -2.77 -6.94 21.56
CA SER A 31 -1.99 -6.55 22.75
C SER A 31 -0.62 -5.92 22.43
N GLN A 32 -0.12 -6.02 21.20
CA GLN A 32 1.11 -5.35 20.78
C GLN A 32 0.90 -3.86 20.45
N PHE A 33 -0.35 -3.44 20.28
CA PHE A 33 -0.70 -2.04 20.10
C PHE A 33 -0.88 -1.35 21.45
N PRO A 34 -0.38 -0.12 21.62
CA PRO A 34 -0.69 0.68 22.80
C PRO A 34 -2.19 0.87 22.97
N ASP A 35 -2.67 0.97 24.21
CA ASP A 35 -4.10 1.19 24.51
C ASP A 35 -4.63 2.50 23.92
N SER A 36 -3.75 3.47 23.70
CA SER A 36 -4.08 4.76 23.05
C SER A 36 -4.33 4.63 21.54
N VAL A 37 -3.97 3.51 20.92
CA VAL A 37 -4.16 3.26 19.49
C VAL A 37 -5.34 2.31 19.32
N VAL A 38 -6.33 2.75 18.54
CA VAL A 38 -7.44 1.92 18.08
C VAL A 38 -7.16 1.51 16.63
N PRO A 39 -6.81 0.24 16.36
CA PRO A 39 -6.65 -0.30 15.02
C PRO A 39 -7.99 -0.24 14.31
N GLU A 40 -7.98 0.33 13.11
CA GLU A 40 -9.15 0.40 12.24
C GLU A 40 -8.73 -0.02 10.84
N LYS A 41 -9.56 -0.84 10.20
CA LYS A 41 -9.33 -1.28 8.82
C LYS A 41 -9.20 -0.08 7.89
N GLY A 42 -8.18 -0.11 7.03
CA GLY A 42 -7.83 0.96 6.10
C GLY A 42 -6.88 2.01 6.68
N LYS A 43 -6.67 2.08 8.00
CA LYS A 43 -5.69 3.01 8.57
C LYS A 43 -4.27 2.56 8.26
N GLN A 44 -3.43 3.55 7.98
CA GLN A 44 -2.00 3.37 7.83
C GLN A 44 -1.28 3.66 9.16
N ILE A 45 -0.34 2.79 9.51
CA ILE A 45 0.49 2.92 10.71
C ILE A 45 1.96 2.91 10.32
N ARG A 46 2.79 3.60 11.09
CA ARG A 46 4.25 3.53 10.95
C ARG A 46 4.78 2.50 11.94
N VAL A 47 5.49 1.51 11.42
CA VAL A 47 6.15 0.47 12.21
C VAL A 47 7.66 0.66 12.08
N ALA A 48 8.39 0.56 13.19
CA ALA A 48 9.84 0.57 13.19
C ALA A 48 10.37 -0.86 13.30
N ASN A 49 11.37 -1.24 12.50
CA ASN A 49 12.09 -2.50 12.71
C ASN A 49 13.18 -2.33 13.79
N GLN A 50 13.87 -3.43 14.10
CA GLN A 50 14.98 -3.47 15.07
C GLN A 50 16.17 -2.58 14.68
N LEU A 51 16.27 -2.18 13.40
CA LEU A 51 17.30 -1.29 12.88
C LEU A 51 16.88 0.19 12.93
N GLY A 52 15.71 0.49 13.48
CA GLY A 52 15.16 1.86 13.58
C GLY A 52 14.58 2.39 12.26
N GLN A 53 14.54 1.59 11.20
CA GLN A 53 13.90 1.99 9.95
C GLN A 53 12.39 1.94 10.11
N THR A 54 11.72 3.00 9.68
CA THR A 54 10.25 3.08 9.72
C THR A 54 9.65 2.76 8.35
N PHE A 55 8.60 1.96 8.36
CA PHE A 55 7.81 1.60 7.18
C PHE A 55 6.33 1.81 7.47
N VAL A 56 5.58 2.13 6.43
CA VAL A 56 4.13 2.32 6.50
C VAL A 56 3.46 1.00 6.16
N MET A 57 2.56 0.55 7.04
CA MET A 57 1.72 -0.63 6.80
C MET A 57 0.25 -0.22 6.88
N THR A 58 -0.61 -0.94 6.17
CA THR A 58 -2.06 -0.73 6.19
C THR A 58 -2.72 -1.82 7.02
N ILE A 59 -3.65 -1.46 7.90
CA ILE A 59 -4.48 -2.44 8.61
C ILE A 59 -5.53 -2.97 7.63
N ILE A 60 -5.48 -4.25 7.31
CA ILE A 60 -6.41 -4.89 6.37
C ILE A 60 -7.53 -5.69 7.06
N ASP A 61 -7.32 -6.06 8.32
CA ASP A 61 -8.32 -6.74 9.14
C ASP A 61 -8.12 -6.50 10.64
N VAL A 62 -9.21 -6.51 11.40
CA VAL A 62 -9.20 -6.32 12.86
C VAL A 62 -10.23 -7.28 13.48
N THR A 63 -9.77 -8.08 14.44
CA THR A 63 -10.61 -8.96 15.28
C THR A 63 -10.43 -8.61 16.76
N ASP A 64 -11.16 -9.29 17.64
CA ASP A 64 -11.05 -9.08 19.10
C ASP A 64 -9.64 -9.39 19.64
N GLY A 65 -8.91 -10.32 19.00
CA GLY A 65 -7.59 -10.77 19.46
C GLY A 65 -6.41 -10.38 18.56
N SER A 66 -6.66 -10.08 17.29
CA SER A 66 -5.60 -9.90 16.30
C SER A 66 -5.87 -8.73 15.34
N VAL A 67 -4.78 -8.20 14.80
CA VAL A 67 -4.79 -7.17 13.76
C VAL A 67 -3.92 -7.67 12.61
N THR A 68 -4.45 -7.62 11.39
CA THR A 68 -3.72 -8.01 10.18
C THR A 68 -3.20 -6.75 9.49
N LEU A 69 -1.89 -6.72 9.26
CA LEU A 69 -1.14 -5.62 8.67
C LEU A 69 -0.59 -6.02 7.32
N ASP A 70 -0.62 -5.10 6.37
CA ASP A 70 -0.13 -5.30 5.01
C ASP A 70 0.92 -4.24 4.68
N ALA A 71 2.13 -4.68 4.34
CA ALA A 71 3.23 -3.84 3.88
C ALA A 71 3.32 -3.72 2.35
N ASN A 72 2.40 -4.32 1.60
CA ASN A 72 2.32 -4.14 0.16
C ASN A 72 1.95 -2.71 -0.21
N HIS A 73 2.37 -2.28 -1.41
CA HIS A 73 1.85 -1.04 -1.98
C HIS A 73 0.32 -1.14 -2.14
N PRO A 74 -0.47 -0.09 -1.87
CA PRO A 74 -1.95 -0.15 -1.95
C PRO A 74 -2.53 -0.56 -3.32
N LEU A 75 -1.71 -0.48 -4.37
CA LEU A 75 -2.03 -0.83 -5.75
C LEU A 75 -1.28 -2.08 -6.25
N ALA A 76 -0.55 -2.79 -5.37
CA ALA A 76 0.12 -4.04 -5.73
C ALA A 76 -0.91 -5.09 -6.17
N GLY A 77 -0.56 -5.88 -7.18
CA GLY A 77 -1.42 -6.89 -7.79
C GLY A 77 -2.56 -6.34 -8.67
N LYS A 78 -2.67 -5.02 -8.83
CA LYS A 78 -3.70 -4.39 -9.67
C LYS A 78 -3.12 -3.94 -11.01
N ASP A 79 -3.81 -4.29 -12.10
CA ASP A 79 -3.58 -3.67 -13.39
C ASP A 79 -4.19 -2.26 -13.37
N LEU A 80 -3.44 -1.27 -13.86
CA LEU A 80 -3.78 0.14 -13.74
C LEU A 80 -4.07 0.74 -15.11
N ILE A 81 -5.18 1.46 -15.20
CA ILE A 81 -5.53 2.26 -16.35
C ILE A 81 -5.24 3.72 -16.00
N PHE A 82 -4.40 4.37 -16.80
CA PHE A 82 -4.08 5.78 -16.65
C PHE A 82 -4.61 6.57 -17.84
N GLU A 83 -5.32 7.64 -17.55
CA GLU A 83 -5.59 8.71 -18.50
C GLU A 83 -4.54 9.79 -18.29
N ILE A 84 -3.75 10.06 -19.33
CA ILE A 84 -2.58 10.93 -19.27
C ILE A 84 -2.77 12.11 -20.21
N ASP A 85 -2.68 13.32 -19.66
CA ASP A 85 -2.54 14.55 -20.42
C ASP A 85 -1.08 15.01 -20.36
N LEU A 86 -0.41 15.11 -21.52
CA LEU A 86 0.97 15.58 -21.57
C LEU A 86 1.00 17.11 -21.47
N VAL A 87 1.24 17.63 -20.26
CA VAL A 87 1.24 19.07 -19.99
C VAL A 87 2.49 19.78 -20.53
N GLN A 88 3.67 19.18 -20.37
CA GLN A 88 4.95 19.78 -20.76
C GLN A 88 6.04 18.70 -20.88
N ILE A 89 7.10 18.99 -21.64
CA ILE A 89 8.35 18.22 -21.69
C ILE A 89 9.47 19.09 -21.12
N ASN A 90 10.21 18.57 -20.13
CA ASN A 90 11.32 19.25 -19.44
C ASN A 90 12.67 18.71 -19.90
#